data_AF-A0A852EEK1-F1
#
_entry.id   AF-A0A852EEK1-F1
#
_cell.length_a   1.000
_cell.length_b   1.000
_cell.length_c   1.000
_cell.angle_alpha   90.00
_cell.angle_beta   90.00
_cell.angle_gamma   90.00
#
_symmetry.space_group_name_H-M   'P 1'
#
loop_
_entity.id
_entity.type
_entity.pdbx_description
1 polymer ?
#
loop_
_entity_poly.entity_id
_entity_poly.type
_entity_poly.pdbx_seq_one_letter_code
_entity_poly.pdbx_strand_id
1 'polypeptide(L)' 'GLLGPTLRAEVGDTLVVHLKNMADKPVSIHPQGLGSLYDDRTLPAEKRDDAVLPGQLYTYVWDISEEVGP' A
#
# COMPACT_ATOMS: atom_id res chain seq x y z
N GLY A 1 13.19 15.25 -9.36
CA GLY A 1 12.32 14.58 -10.36
C GLY A 1 10.90 14.50 -9.82
N LEU A 2 9.95 13.99 -10.61
CA LEU A 2 8.54 13.84 -10.23
C LEU A 2 8.18 12.45 -9.67
N LEU A 3 9.09 11.49 -9.78
CA LEU A 3 8.87 10.12 -9.31
C LEU A 3 9.06 10.02 -7.79
N GLY A 4 8.19 9.24 -7.16
CA GLY A 4 8.31 8.87 -5.76
C GLY A 4 9.54 7.98 -5.48
N PRO A 5 9.77 7.60 -4.21
CA PRO A 5 10.88 6.74 -3.85
C PRO A 5 10.74 5.36 -4.48
N THR A 6 11.87 4.76 -4.85
CA THR A 6 11.92 3.35 -5.27
C THR A 6 11.90 2.45 -4.04
N LEU A 7 10.89 1.58 -3.95
CA LEU A 7 10.81 0.54 -2.93
C LEU A 7 11.43 -0.76 -3.48
N ARG A 8 12.17 -1.50 -2.64
CA ARG A 8 12.83 -2.76 -3.00
C ARG A 8 12.63 -3.76 -1.85
N ALA A 9 12.41 -5.02 -2.20
CA ALA A 9 12.27 -6.14 -1.30
C ALA A 9 12.60 -7.44 -2.05
N GLU A 10 12.95 -8.49 -1.33
CA GLU A 10 13.19 -9.83 -1.85
C GLU A 10 12.04 -10.77 -1.50
N VAL A 11 12.01 -11.94 -2.16
CA VAL A 11 11.03 -12.98 -1.82
C VAL A 11 11.26 -13.44 -0.39
N GLY A 12 10.20 -13.46 0.41
CA GLY A 12 10.21 -13.75 1.84
C GLY A 12 10.21 -12.50 2.73
N ASP A 13 10.40 -11.31 2.18
CA ASP A 13 10.31 -10.05 2.93
C ASP A 13 8.85 -9.61 3.16
N THR A 14 8.65 -8.84 4.23
CA THR A 14 7.44 -8.04 4.43
C THR A 14 7.78 -6.56 4.33
N LEU A 15 7.16 -5.88 3.37
CA LEU A 15 7.31 -4.43 3.18
C LEU A 15 6.23 -3.68 3.96
N VAL A 16 6.65 -2.82 4.89
CA VAL A 16 5.74 -1.97 5.68
C VAL A 16 5.91 -0.52 5.26
N VAL A 17 4.86 0.08 4.67
CA VAL A 17 4.87 1.47 4.17
C VAL A 17 3.90 2.32 4.97
N HIS A 18 4.43 3.35 5.62
CA HIS A 18 3.63 4.35 6.33
C HIS A 18 3.32 5.53 5.40
N LEU A 19 2.07 5.63 4.94
CA LEU A 19 1.59 6.74 4.14
C LEU A 19 0.94 7.79 5.03
N LYS A 20 1.46 9.02 4.97
CA LYS A 20 0.78 10.21 5.50
C LYS A 20 0.29 11.06 4.33
N ASN A 21 -1.02 11.22 4.17
CA ASN A 21 -1.56 12.06 3.11
C ASN A 21 -1.46 13.54 3.52
N MET A 22 -0.54 14.27 2.89
CA MET A 22 -0.40 15.72 3.06
C MET A 22 -0.92 16.52 1.85
N ALA A 23 -1.60 15.85 0.91
CA ALA A 23 -2.28 16.50 -0.21
C ALA A 23 -3.68 16.97 0.21
N ASP A 24 -4.33 17.72 -0.68
CA ASP A 24 -5.68 18.25 -0.55
C ASP A 24 -6.78 17.29 -1.04
N LYS A 25 -6.37 16.16 -1.62
CA LYS A 25 -7.26 15.13 -2.17
C LYS A 25 -6.96 13.76 -1.56
N PRO A 26 -7.93 12.83 -1.56
CA PRO A 26 -7.68 11.45 -1.17
C PRO A 26 -6.61 10.80 -2.06
N VAL A 27 -5.71 10.02 -1.47
CA VAL A 27 -4.64 9.29 -2.19
C VAL A 27 -4.49 7.86 -1.70
N SER A 28 -3.98 6.97 -2.54
CA SER A 28 -3.66 5.59 -2.17
C SER A 28 -2.39 5.12 -2.89
N ILE A 29 -1.77 4.05 -2.39
CA ILE A 29 -0.65 3.37 -3.04
C ILE A 29 -1.12 2.00 -3.51
N HIS A 30 -0.99 1.73 -4.81
CA HIS A 30 -1.35 0.45 -5.41
C HIS A 30 -0.10 -0.21 -6.00
N PRO A 31 0.42 -1.30 -5.40
CA PRO A 31 1.54 -2.03 -5.97
C PRO A 31 1.09 -2.76 -7.25
N GLN A 32 1.96 -2.82 -8.26
CA GLN A 32 1.71 -3.58 -9.48
C GLN A 32 2.44 -4.93 -9.39
N GLY A 33 1.76 -6.04 -9.70
CA GLY A 33 2.36 -7.38 -9.69
C GLY A 33 2.29 -8.11 -8.35
N LEU A 34 2.24 -7.37 -7.24
CA LEU A 34 1.64 -7.89 -6.01
C LEU A 34 0.14 -7.91 -6.29
N GLY A 35 -0.47 -9.10 -6.34
CA GLY A 35 -1.94 -9.21 -6.40
C GLY A 35 -2.55 -8.26 -5.37
N SER A 36 -3.75 -7.75 -5.62
CA SER A 36 -4.42 -6.83 -4.70
C SER A 36 -4.75 -7.55 -3.38
N LEU A 37 -3.75 -7.78 -2.55
CA LEU A 37 -3.81 -8.51 -1.30
C LEU A 37 -4.37 -7.54 -0.27
N TYR A 38 -5.65 -7.23 -0.45
CA TYR A 38 -6.55 -6.63 0.52
C TYR A 38 -6.95 -7.67 1.57
N ASP A 39 -5.96 -8.35 2.14
CA ASP A 39 -6.12 -9.16 3.34
C ASP A 39 -5.32 -8.53 4.49
N ASP A 40 -5.32 -7.19 4.53
CA ASP A 40 -5.23 -6.53 5.82
C ASP A 40 -6.56 -6.80 6.54
N ARG A 41 -6.51 -7.05 7.84
CA ARG A 41 -7.65 -7.51 8.64
C ARG A 41 -8.68 -6.39 8.89
N THR A 42 -9.01 -5.60 7.87
CA THR A 42 -9.93 -4.47 7.91
C THR A 42 -11.35 -4.90 7.52
N LEU A 43 -12.32 -4.27 8.19
CA LEU A 43 -13.73 -4.58 8.04
C LEU A 43 -14.23 -4.14 6.66
N PRO A 44 -15.24 -4.81 6.07
CA PRO A 44 -15.83 -4.42 4.78
C PRO A 44 -16.36 -2.97 4.72
N ALA A 45 -16.57 -2.32 5.87
CA ALA A 45 -16.94 -0.91 5.95
C ALA A 45 -15.79 0.05 5.61
N GLU A 46 -14.54 -0.39 5.70
CA GLU A 46 -13.30 0.30 5.31
C GLU A 46 -12.98 0.10 3.81
N LYS A 47 -13.83 -0.69 3.10
CA LYS A 47 -13.72 -1.00 1.67
C LYS A 47 -14.62 -0.13 0.77
N ARG A 48 -15.17 0.99 1.26
CA ARG A 48 -16.04 1.90 0.47
C ARG A 48 -15.37 3.20 0.04
N ASP A 49 -14.10 3.39 0.40
CA ASP A 49 -13.39 4.65 0.36
C ASP A 49 -11.87 4.41 0.19
N ASP A 50 -11.51 3.81 -0.94
CA ASP A 50 -10.17 3.35 -1.45
C ASP A 50 -9.00 4.37 -1.42
N ALA A 51 -9.04 5.37 -0.56
CA ALA A 51 -8.07 6.44 -0.47
C ALA A 51 -7.93 6.97 0.96
N VAL A 52 -6.68 7.15 1.38
CA VAL A 52 -6.30 7.86 2.60
C VAL A 52 -6.70 9.33 2.44
N LEU A 53 -7.59 9.83 3.28
CA LEU A 53 -8.08 11.20 3.19
C LEU A 53 -6.99 12.21 3.59
N PRO A 54 -7.10 13.49 3.17
CA PRO A 54 -6.18 14.55 3.59
C PRO A 54 -5.94 14.58 5.11
N GLY A 55 -4.68 14.60 5.52
CA GLY A 55 -4.26 14.62 6.92
C GLY A 55 -4.20 13.25 7.61
N GLN A 56 -4.73 12.19 7.00
CA GLN A 56 -4.71 10.85 7.60
C GLN A 56 -3.38 10.12 7.40
N LEU A 57 -3.18 9.12 8.26
CA LEU A 57 -2.08 8.17 8.20
C LEU A 57 -2.65 6.77 7.98
N TYR A 58 -2.00 5.99 7.12
CA TYR A 58 -2.32 4.58 6.92
C TYR A 58 -1.04 3.77 6.71
N THR A 59 -1.03 2.52 7.16
CA THR A 59 0.10 1.61 7.01
C THR A 59 -0.26 0.47 6.07
N TYR A 60 0.42 0.42 4.92
CA TYR A 60 0.37 -0.73 4.02
C TYR A 60 1.36 -1.79 4.49
N VAL A 61 0.93 -3.04 4.47
CA VAL A 61 1.77 -4.19 4.73
C VAL A 61 1.63 -5.13 3.54
N TRP A 62 2.75 -5.42 2.88
CA TRP A 62 2.80 -6.34 1.75
C TRP A 62 3.80 -7.45 2.01
N ASP A 63 3.33 -8.69 1.93
CA ASP A 63 4.18 -9.86 1.97
C ASP A 63 4.64 -10.20 0.55
N ILE A 64 5.95 -10.29 0.34
CA ILE A 64 6.55 -10.58 -0.96
C ILE A 64 6.72 -12.10 -1.05
N SER A 65 5.67 -12.80 -1.45
CA SER A 65 5.67 -14.25 -1.60
C SER A 65 6.37 -14.72 -2.89
N GLU A 66 6.69 -16.01 -2.97
CA GLU A 66 7.26 -16.63 -4.17
C GLU A 66 6.34 -16.50 -5.40
N GLU A 67 5.01 -16.41 -5.19
CA GLU A 67 4.02 -16.30 -6.28
C GLU A 67 3.99 -14.93 -6.97
N VAL A 68 4.48 -13.90 -6.27
CA VAL A 68 4.61 -12.52 -6.78
C VAL A 68 6.06 -12.17 -7.13
N GLY A 69 7.00 -13.06 -6.82
CA GLY A 69 8.39 -13.00 -7.23
C GLY A 69 8.60 -13.48 -8.68
N PRO A 70 9.77 -13.18 -9.28
CA PRO A 70 10.14 -13.65 -10.60
C PRO A 70 10.44 -15.16 -10.68
#